data_AF-A0A4R9GWW6-F1
#
_entry.id   AF-A0A4R9GWW6-F1
#
_cell.length_a   1.000
_cell.length_b   1.000
_cell.length_c   1.000
_cell.angle_alpha   90.00
_cell.angle_beta   90.00
_cell.angle_gamma   90.00
#
_symmetry.space_group_name_H-M   'P 1'
#
loop_
_entity.id
_entity.type
_entity.pdbx_description
1 polymer ?
#
loop_
_entity_poly.entity_id
_entity_poly.type
_entity_poly.pdbx_seq_one_letter_code
_entity_poly.pdbx_strand_id
1 'polypeptide(L)'
;MNQLKIDYSIFSRELVRLVQEDFGVQWNFESVNIGVRGVTCHDDGFVRLNNDAFNEYNDRLWKIEVGGKSWNSWRVTCDPGRILKSQELKYLNPEGEARVISSLKSKKIYRHKPGYHNGHQALIQSGTFLALRDKNKDFKWNKLDKQSEAHGINIHSSGSKKGTVDLSSVGCTVFYSGWADSEWNSYIVPIYAEGEKKPKAWEGFPYIVYDQEEVFDRIYKKLNRSAA
;
A
#
# COMPACT_ATOMS: atom_id res chain seq x y z
N MET A 1 17.25 10.21 -20.68
CA MET A 1 16.35 9.04 -20.85
C MET A 1 14.93 9.52 -20.65
N ASN A 2 14.02 9.26 -21.59
CA ASN A 2 12.60 9.57 -21.36
C ASN A 2 12.10 8.67 -20.23
N GLN A 3 11.67 9.26 -19.12
CA GLN A 3 11.09 8.52 -18.00
C GLN A 3 9.86 7.77 -18.51
N LEU A 4 9.83 6.46 -18.31
CA LEU A 4 8.70 5.63 -18.73
C LEU A 4 7.43 6.13 -18.04
N LYS A 5 6.40 6.39 -18.83
CA LYS A 5 5.11 6.92 -18.37
C LYS A 5 3.97 6.10 -18.98
N ILE A 6 2.93 5.85 -18.20
CA ILE A 6 1.72 5.16 -18.63
C ILE A 6 0.52 6.01 -18.25
N ASP A 7 -0.46 6.15 -19.14
CA ASP A 7 -1.72 6.81 -18.81
C ASP A 7 -2.37 6.18 -17.56
N TYR A 8 -2.87 7.00 -16.64
CA TYR A 8 -3.43 6.56 -15.37
C TYR A 8 -4.54 5.52 -15.53
N SER A 9 -5.41 5.71 -16.53
CA SER A 9 -6.52 4.78 -16.78
C SER A 9 -6.02 3.45 -17.34
N ILE A 10 -4.99 3.48 -18.20
CA ILE A 10 -4.36 2.27 -18.73
C ILE A 10 -3.65 1.51 -17.61
N PHE A 11 -2.85 2.21 -16.80
CA PHE A 11 -2.13 1.61 -15.67
C PHE A 11 -3.10 0.93 -14.71
N SER A 12 -4.18 1.63 -14.33
CA SER A 12 -5.17 1.10 -13.39
C SER A 12 -5.90 -0.13 -13.93
N ARG A 13 -6.24 -0.15 -15.24
CA ARG A 13 -6.82 -1.34 -15.89
C ARG A 13 -5.85 -2.52 -15.93
N GLU A 14 -4.59 -2.27 -16.23
CA GLU A 14 -3.57 -3.33 -16.19
C GLU A 14 -3.35 -3.83 -14.75
N LEU A 15 -3.42 -2.97 -13.74
CA LEU A 15 -3.32 -3.37 -12.33
C LEU A 15 -4.49 -4.29 -11.91
N VAL A 16 -5.71 -3.99 -12.35
CA VAL A 16 -6.88 -4.87 -12.17
C VAL A 16 -6.66 -6.23 -12.83
N ARG A 17 -6.17 -6.26 -14.08
CA ARG A 17 -5.85 -7.53 -14.77
C ARG A 17 -4.77 -8.31 -14.02
N LEU A 18 -3.71 -7.63 -13.60
CA LEU A 18 -2.58 -8.20 -12.87
C LEU A 18 -3.03 -8.93 -11.60
N VAL A 19 -3.87 -8.25 -10.80
CA VAL A 19 -4.40 -8.81 -9.55
C VAL A 19 -5.30 -10.00 -9.80
N GLN A 20 -6.12 -9.96 -10.85
CA GLN A 20 -6.97 -11.08 -11.22
C GLN A 20 -6.15 -12.29 -11.69
N GLU A 21 -5.09 -12.07 -12.48
CA GLU A 21 -4.18 -13.11 -12.94
C GLU A 21 -3.40 -13.75 -11.80
N ASP A 22 -2.89 -12.95 -10.86
CA ASP A 22 -2.03 -13.44 -9.77
C ASP A 22 -2.78 -14.15 -8.66
N PHE A 23 -3.98 -13.65 -8.34
CA PHE A 23 -4.66 -13.97 -7.10
C PHE A 23 -6.11 -14.42 -7.31
N GLY A 24 -6.60 -14.44 -8.54
CA GLY A 24 -7.96 -14.88 -8.85
C GLY A 24 -9.06 -13.99 -8.25
N VAL A 25 -8.72 -12.73 -7.92
CA VAL A 25 -9.64 -11.79 -7.28
C VAL A 25 -10.90 -11.60 -8.13
N GLN A 26 -12.04 -11.71 -7.47
CA GLN A 26 -13.37 -11.53 -8.04
C GLN A 26 -13.88 -10.13 -7.67
N TRP A 27 -14.03 -9.27 -8.66
CA TRP A 27 -14.31 -7.84 -8.44
C TRP A 27 -15.75 -7.52 -8.05
N ASN A 28 -16.67 -8.49 -8.10
CA ASN A 28 -18.11 -8.30 -7.87
C ASN A 28 -18.52 -8.38 -6.39
N PHE A 29 -17.61 -8.72 -5.48
CA PHE A 29 -17.96 -8.93 -4.06
C PHE A 29 -17.64 -7.74 -3.16
N GLU A 30 -16.47 -7.14 -3.34
CA GLU A 30 -15.94 -6.12 -2.43
C GLU A 30 -14.91 -5.22 -3.12
N SER A 31 -14.76 -4.00 -2.61
CA SER A 31 -13.65 -3.14 -2.98
C SER A 31 -12.31 -3.78 -2.58
N VAL A 32 -11.28 -3.53 -3.38
CA VAL A 32 -9.93 -4.08 -3.19
C VAL A 32 -8.93 -2.93 -3.10
N ASN A 33 -8.08 -2.98 -2.08
CA ASN A 33 -6.98 -2.04 -1.91
C ASN A 33 -5.71 -2.61 -2.56
N ILE A 34 -5.04 -1.83 -3.40
CA ILE A 34 -3.82 -2.23 -4.09
C ILE A 34 -2.74 -1.18 -3.84
N GLY A 35 -1.78 -1.48 -2.97
CA GLY A 35 -0.58 -0.68 -2.78
C GLY A 35 0.45 -0.99 -3.87
N VAL A 36 1.03 0.03 -4.49
CA VAL A 36 2.17 -0.14 -5.39
C VAL A 36 3.29 0.77 -4.91
N ARG A 37 4.43 0.15 -4.65
CA ARG A 37 5.62 0.85 -4.21
C ARG A 37 6.33 1.57 -5.36
N GLY A 38 6.93 2.72 -5.06
CA GLY A 38 7.81 3.42 -5.98
C GLY A 38 7.13 3.98 -7.23
N VAL A 39 5.86 4.36 -7.16
CA VAL A 39 5.15 4.97 -8.30
C VAL A 39 4.50 6.28 -7.94
N THR A 40 4.50 7.22 -8.88
CA THR A 40 3.86 8.53 -8.72
C THR A 40 2.80 8.72 -9.80
N CYS A 41 1.57 9.02 -9.39
CA CYS A 41 0.55 9.60 -10.26
C CYS A 41 0.76 11.12 -10.28
N HIS A 42 0.96 11.68 -11.46
CA HIS A 42 1.17 13.11 -11.68
C HIS A 42 -0.11 13.78 -12.19
N ASP A 43 -0.22 15.09 -11.99
CA ASP A 43 -1.38 15.90 -12.40
C ASP A 43 -1.59 15.91 -13.92
N ASP A 44 -0.58 15.50 -14.70
CA ASP A 44 -0.66 15.33 -16.15
C ASP A 44 -1.36 14.03 -16.59
N GLY A 45 -1.90 13.25 -15.65
CA GLY A 45 -2.65 12.03 -15.92
C GLY A 45 -1.77 10.80 -16.16
N PHE A 46 -0.46 10.87 -15.90
CA PHE A 46 0.45 9.75 -16.10
C PHE A 46 1.00 9.17 -14.80
N VAL A 47 1.24 7.86 -14.81
CA VAL A 47 1.94 7.10 -13.77
C VAL A 47 3.39 6.88 -14.19
N ARG A 48 4.33 7.24 -13.30
CA ARG A 48 5.77 7.10 -13.51
C ARG A 48 6.41 6.35 -12.34
N LEU A 49 7.46 5.61 -12.63
CA LEU A 49 8.34 5.09 -11.59
C LEU A 49 9.10 6.25 -10.93
N ASN A 50 9.25 6.20 -9.62
CA ASN A 50 10.16 7.08 -8.86
C ASN A 50 11.35 6.26 -8.31
N ASN A 51 12.08 6.79 -7.33
CA ASN A 51 13.29 6.17 -6.79
C ASN A 51 13.04 5.14 -5.66
N ASP A 52 11.79 4.89 -5.25
CA ASP A 52 11.43 4.01 -4.11
C ASP A 52 12.25 4.35 -2.84
N ALA A 53 12.53 5.63 -2.62
CA ALA A 53 13.29 6.12 -1.48
C ALA A 53 12.61 5.80 -0.14
N PHE A 54 13.44 5.37 0.82
CA PHE A 54 13.04 5.16 2.20
C PHE A 54 12.59 6.46 2.87
N ASN A 55 11.62 6.34 3.79
CA ASN A 55 11.10 7.43 4.62
C ASN A 55 10.33 8.52 3.84
N GLU A 56 9.81 8.20 2.66
CA GLU A 56 9.04 9.10 1.81
C GLU A 56 7.63 8.59 1.53
N TYR A 57 6.71 9.52 1.27
CA TYR A 57 5.39 9.21 0.72
C TYR A 57 5.49 9.13 -0.80
N ASN A 58 6.08 8.06 -1.32
CA ASN A 58 6.37 7.85 -2.73
C ASN A 58 5.67 6.61 -3.33
N ASP A 59 4.67 6.12 -2.62
CA ASP A 59 3.85 5.00 -3.06
C ASP A 59 2.44 5.48 -3.40
N ARG A 60 1.68 4.58 -4.02
CA ARG A 60 0.28 4.83 -4.34
C ARG A 60 -0.60 3.67 -3.90
N LEU A 61 -1.71 4.02 -3.25
CA LEU A 61 -2.75 3.08 -2.91
C LEU A 61 -3.91 3.29 -3.89
N TRP A 62 -4.27 2.27 -4.66
CA TRP A 62 -5.51 2.25 -5.41
C TRP A 62 -6.61 1.58 -4.59
N LYS A 63 -7.82 2.12 -4.66
CA LYS A 63 -9.04 1.41 -4.28
C LYS A 63 -9.79 1.11 -5.57
N ILE A 64 -9.90 -0.17 -5.89
CA ILE A 64 -10.74 -0.64 -6.97
C ILE A 64 -12.10 -0.94 -6.38
N GLU A 65 -13.13 -0.28 -6.90
CA GLU A 65 -14.49 -0.45 -6.38
C GLU A 65 -15.13 -1.74 -6.88
N VAL A 66 -16.20 -2.15 -6.20
CA VAL A 66 -17.05 -3.27 -6.63
C VAL A 66 -17.42 -3.10 -8.12
N GLY A 67 -17.19 -4.16 -8.89
CA GLY A 67 -17.35 -4.19 -10.33
C GLY A 67 -16.05 -3.99 -11.12
N GLY A 68 -14.94 -3.58 -10.50
CA GLY A 68 -13.61 -3.54 -11.12
C GLY A 68 -13.43 -2.45 -12.19
N LYS A 69 -14.36 -1.50 -12.29
CA LYS A 69 -14.42 -0.49 -13.37
C LYS A 69 -14.24 0.95 -12.89
N SER A 70 -14.28 1.18 -11.59
CA SER A 70 -14.11 2.48 -10.95
C SER A 70 -12.94 2.39 -9.97
N TRP A 71 -12.11 3.42 -9.96
CA TRP A 71 -10.95 3.49 -9.10
C TRP A 71 -10.57 4.92 -8.77
N ASN A 72 -9.96 5.08 -7.60
CA ASN A 72 -9.20 6.26 -7.20
C ASN A 72 -7.87 5.80 -6.61
N SER A 73 -6.90 6.72 -6.55
CA SER A 73 -5.65 6.46 -5.86
C SER A 73 -5.18 7.63 -5.01
N TRP A 74 -4.43 7.32 -3.96
CA TRP A 74 -3.98 8.27 -2.95
C TRP A 74 -2.48 8.19 -2.74
N ARG A 75 -1.87 9.29 -2.33
CA ARG A 75 -0.43 9.34 -2.03
C ARG A 75 -0.20 8.71 -0.66
N VAL A 76 0.56 7.63 -0.63
CA VAL A 76 0.85 6.89 0.59
C VAL A 76 2.33 6.55 0.70
N THR A 77 2.70 5.92 1.79
CA THR A 77 3.81 4.97 1.86
C THR A 77 3.25 3.60 2.25
N CYS A 78 3.78 2.52 1.70
CA CYS A 78 3.55 1.13 2.11
C CYS A 78 4.75 0.58 2.89
N ASP A 79 5.69 1.45 3.22
CA ASP A 79 6.96 1.17 3.86
C ASP A 79 7.07 1.87 5.22
N PRO A 80 7.93 1.36 6.11
CA PRO A 80 8.18 2.02 7.39
C PRO A 80 8.92 3.35 7.17
N GLY A 81 8.78 4.26 8.13
CA GLY A 81 9.58 5.47 8.20
C GLY A 81 10.84 5.27 9.04
N ARG A 82 11.66 6.32 9.10
CA ARG A 82 12.87 6.37 9.91
C ARG A 82 12.51 6.60 11.37
N ILE A 83 12.89 5.66 12.24
CA ILE A 83 12.74 5.83 13.68
C ILE A 83 14.06 6.25 14.30
N LEU A 84 14.02 7.27 15.17
CA LEU A 84 15.22 7.72 15.89
C LEU A 84 15.61 6.68 16.95
N LYS A 85 16.92 6.51 17.18
CA LYS A 85 17.47 5.59 18.20
C LYS A 85 16.81 5.74 19.57
N SER A 86 16.52 6.99 19.97
CA SER A 86 15.88 7.31 21.25
C SER A 86 14.42 6.83 21.36
N GLN A 87 13.79 6.47 20.24
CA GLN A 87 12.39 6.10 20.13
C GLN A 87 12.20 4.60 19.88
N GLU A 88 13.25 3.88 19.49
CA GLU A 88 13.20 2.47 19.07
C GLU A 88 12.63 1.57 20.16
N LEU A 89 13.11 1.69 21.41
CA LEU A 89 12.65 0.85 22.53
C LEU A 89 11.15 0.94 22.78
N LYS A 90 10.53 2.06 22.40
CA LYS A 90 9.09 2.30 22.60
C LYS A 90 8.24 1.81 21.43
N TYR A 91 8.74 1.92 20.20
CA TYR A 91 7.91 1.75 19.00
C TYR A 91 8.34 0.63 18.08
N LEU A 92 9.58 0.17 18.15
CA LEU A 92 10.10 -0.87 17.26
C LEU A 92 10.09 -2.25 17.92
N ASN A 93 9.86 -3.24 17.07
CA ASN A 93 10.24 -4.60 17.40
C ASN A 93 11.77 -4.68 17.53
N PRO A 94 12.33 -5.51 18.42
CA PRO A 94 13.79 -5.70 18.52
C PRO A 94 14.47 -6.15 17.22
N GLU A 95 13.71 -6.75 16.30
CA GLU A 95 14.19 -7.14 14.96
C GLU A 95 14.12 -6.00 13.93
N GLY A 96 13.62 -4.81 14.30
CA GLY A 96 13.59 -3.62 13.45
C GLY A 96 12.23 -3.30 12.83
N GLU A 97 12.24 -2.29 11.96
CA GLU A 97 11.12 -1.84 11.14
C GLU A 97 10.56 -2.97 10.27
N ALA A 98 9.23 -3.02 10.09
CA ALA A 98 8.59 -4.00 9.21
C ALA A 98 8.32 -3.40 7.82
N ARG A 99 8.82 -4.05 6.77
CA ARG A 99 8.31 -3.88 5.40
C ARG A 99 7.48 -5.08 5.01
N VAL A 100 6.19 -4.86 4.76
CA VAL A 100 5.27 -5.92 4.34
C VAL A 100 5.78 -6.55 3.05
N ILE A 101 5.92 -7.86 3.02
CA ILE A 101 6.36 -8.59 1.82
C ILE A 101 5.31 -8.39 0.72
N SER A 102 5.74 -8.22 -0.54
CA SER A 102 4.79 -8.13 -1.64
C SER A 102 3.83 -9.33 -1.65
N SER A 103 2.59 -9.11 -2.05
CA SER A 103 1.59 -10.17 -2.19
C SER A 103 2.06 -11.23 -3.18
N LEU A 104 2.81 -10.84 -4.22
CA LEU A 104 3.32 -11.75 -5.23
C LEU A 104 4.42 -12.67 -4.68
N LYS A 105 5.34 -12.14 -3.87
CA LYS A 105 6.41 -12.92 -3.22
C LYS A 105 5.87 -13.79 -2.09
N SER A 106 4.97 -13.25 -1.27
CA SER A 106 4.37 -13.99 -0.15
C SER A 106 3.29 -14.98 -0.56
N LYS A 107 2.75 -14.87 -1.78
CA LYS A 107 1.57 -15.59 -2.26
C LYS A 107 0.36 -15.38 -1.34
N LYS A 108 0.22 -14.18 -0.79
CA LYS A 108 -0.88 -13.82 0.12
C LYS A 108 -1.64 -12.60 -0.37
N ILE A 109 -2.97 -12.70 -0.27
CA ILE A 109 -3.86 -11.54 -0.19
C ILE A 109 -3.98 -11.20 1.29
N TYR A 110 -3.54 -9.99 1.65
CA TYR A 110 -3.73 -9.50 3.01
C TYR A 110 -5.14 -8.94 3.19
N ARG A 111 -5.57 -8.68 4.43
CA ARG A 111 -6.88 -8.07 4.67
C ARG A 111 -6.84 -6.99 5.74
N HIS A 112 -7.75 -6.03 5.60
CA HIS A 112 -8.02 -5.03 6.63
C HIS A 112 -9.52 -4.81 6.81
N LYS A 113 -9.95 -4.47 8.02
CA LYS A 113 -11.34 -4.16 8.33
C LYS A 113 -11.48 -2.78 8.97
N PRO A 114 -12.66 -2.13 8.91
CA PRO A 114 -12.92 -0.91 9.65
C PRO A 114 -12.57 -1.06 11.13
N GLY A 115 -11.86 -0.09 11.68
CA GLY A 115 -11.47 -0.02 13.08
C GLY A 115 -10.73 1.28 13.41
N TYR A 116 -10.17 1.40 14.60
CA TYR A 116 -9.56 2.67 15.04
C TYR A 116 -8.05 2.56 15.21
N HIS A 117 -7.34 3.61 14.81
CA HIS A 117 -5.92 3.81 15.08
C HIS A 117 -5.74 5.15 15.81
N ASN A 118 -5.20 5.11 17.02
CA ASN A 118 -5.02 6.30 17.89
C ASN A 118 -6.29 7.15 18.04
N GLY A 119 -7.46 6.51 18.16
CA GLY A 119 -8.75 7.20 18.34
C GLY A 119 -9.41 7.71 17.05
N HIS A 120 -8.78 7.53 15.88
CA HIS A 120 -9.33 7.92 14.59
C HIS A 120 -9.72 6.72 13.74
N GLN A 121 -10.72 6.88 12.87
CA GLN A 121 -11.11 5.85 11.90
C GLN A 121 -9.90 5.47 11.04
N ALA A 122 -9.72 4.18 10.86
CA ALA A 122 -8.68 3.56 10.04
C ALA A 122 -9.18 2.22 9.50
N LEU A 123 -8.36 1.56 8.68
CA LEU A 123 -8.50 0.14 8.45
C LEU A 123 -7.46 -0.62 9.29
N ILE A 124 -7.92 -1.48 10.17
CA ILE A 124 -7.06 -2.28 11.04
C ILE A 124 -6.75 -3.63 10.41
N GLN A 125 -5.55 -4.14 10.67
CA GLN A 125 -5.13 -5.46 10.23
C GLN A 125 -6.19 -6.53 10.53
N SER A 126 -6.53 -7.32 9.52
CA SER A 126 -7.37 -8.51 9.63
C SER A 126 -6.63 -9.69 9.02
N GLY A 127 -6.31 -10.69 9.84
CA GLY A 127 -5.48 -11.83 9.41
C GLY A 127 -3.97 -11.58 9.48
N THR A 128 -3.21 -12.54 8.95
CA THR A 128 -1.75 -12.61 9.12
C THR A 128 -1.01 -11.85 8.02
N PHE A 129 -0.21 -10.87 8.42
CA PHE A 129 0.74 -10.18 7.55
C PHE A 129 2.12 -10.78 7.68
N LEU A 130 2.88 -10.78 6.59
CA LEU A 130 4.28 -11.20 6.56
C LEU A 130 5.14 -9.99 6.22
N ALA A 131 6.20 -9.76 6.98
CA ALA A 131 7.12 -8.65 6.78
C ALA A 131 8.57 -9.09 6.86
N LEU A 132 9.43 -8.38 6.12
CA LEU A 132 10.86 -8.38 6.32
C LEU A 132 11.21 -7.37 7.42
N ARG A 133 12.12 -7.75 8.31
CA ARG A 133 12.56 -6.96 9.46
C ARG A 133 14.00 -6.51 9.28
N ASP A 134 14.21 -5.20 9.23
CA ASP A 134 15.52 -4.57 9.01
C ASP A 134 16.33 -4.52 10.31
N LYS A 135 16.89 -5.67 10.70
CA LYS A 135 17.62 -5.80 11.96
C LYS A 135 18.97 -5.08 11.94
N ASN A 136 19.61 -5.03 10.77
CA ASN A 136 20.90 -4.38 10.55
C ASN A 136 20.78 -2.87 10.28
N LYS A 137 19.56 -2.36 10.09
CA LYS A 137 19.22 -0.92 9.99
C LYS A 137 19.92 -0.24 8.82
N ASP A 138 20.07 -0.98 7.72
CA ASP A 138 20.63 -0.43 6.49
C ASP A 138 19.55 0.13 5.55
N PHE A 139 18.27 -0.04 5.92
CA PHE A 139 17.09 0.36 5.19
C PHE A 139 17.00 -0.27 3.79
N LYS A 140 17.55 -1.48 3.64
CA LYS A 140 17.55 -2.26 2.40
C LYS A 140 16.91 -3.61 2.63
N TRP A 141 15.64 -3.73 2.27
CA TRP A 141 14.92 -4.99 2.37
C TRP A 141 15.37 -6.00 1.32
N ASN A 142 16.10 -7.01 1.78
CA ASN A 142 16.73 -8.04 0.96
C ASN A 142 16.66 -9.42 1.64
N LYS A 143 17.31 -10.41 1.03
CA LYS A 143 17.29 -11.82 1.48
C LYS A 143 17.95 -12.07 2.85
N LEU A 144 18.72 -11.11 3.37
CA LEU A 144 19.34 -11.18 4.69
C LEU A 144 18.35 -10.82 5.80
N ASP A 145 17.26 -10.13 5.46
CA ASP A 145 16.23 -9.75 6.42
C ASP A 145 15.37 -10.93 6.82
N LYS A 146 15.09 -10.99 8.12
CA LYS A 146 14.26 -12.06 8.66
C LYS A 146 12.80 -11.83 8.27
N GLN A 147 12.20 -12.82 7.63
CA GLN A 147 10.76 -12.88 7.46
C GLN A 147 10.10 -13.22 8.81
N SER A 148 9.08 -12.47 9.17
CA SER A 148 8.28 -12.68 10.39
C SER A 148 6.82 -12.34 10.17
N GLU A 149 5.96 -12.86 11.04
CA GLU A 149 4.60 -12.34 11.15
C GLU A 149 4.62 -10.90 11.68
N ALA A 150 3.79 -10.07 11.09
CA ALA A 150 3.65 -8.67 11.46
C ALA A 150 2.27 -8.41 12.06
N HIS A 151 2.23 -7.56 13.08
CA HIS A 151 1.02 -7.18 13.80
C HIS A 151 0.89 -5.67 13.81
N GLY A 152 -0.36 -5.18 13.82
CA GLY A 152 -0.67 -3.75 13.83
C GLY A 152 -0.41 -3.06 12.48
N ILE A 153 -0.35 -3.83 11.38
CA ILE A 153 -0.17 -3.30 10.03
C ILE A 153 -1.51 -2.72 9.56
N ASN A 154 -1.73 -1.43 9.82
CA ASN A 154 -2.99 -0.75 9.54
C ASN A 154 -2.88 0.11 8.26
N ILE A 155 -4.01 0.58 7.75
CA ILE A 155 -4.08 1.66 6.75
C ILE A 155 -4.70 2.89 7.41
N HIS A 156 -3.94 3.98 7.47
CA HIS A 156 -4.38 5.18 8.18
C HIS A 156 -3.75 6.48 7.66
N SER A 157 -4.22 7.62 8.16
CA SER A 157 -3.64 8.93 7.91
C SER A 157 -2.32 9.15 8.67
N SER A 158 -1.43 9.99 8.14
CA SER A 158 -0.23 10.48 8.85
C SER A 158 -0.55 11.37 10.05
N GLY A 159 -1.82 11.74 10.25
CA GLY A 159 -2.30 12.68 11.25
C GLY A 159 -2.18 14.14 10.82
N SER A 160 -1.11 14.48 10.12
CA SER A 160 -0.87 15.80 9.52
C SER A 160 0.09 15.67 8.35
N LYS A 161 -0.10 16.48 7.30
CA LYS A 161 0.85 16.56 6.17
C LYS A 161 2.25 16.93 6.64
N LYS A 162 3.22 16.07 6.35
CA LYS A 162 4.65 16.29 6.63
C LYS A 162 5.51 15.63 5.55
N GLY A 163 6.72 16.16 5.36
CA GLY A 163 7.59 15.73 4.25
C GLY A 163 8.10 14.30 4.36
N THR A 164 8.23 13.78 5.58
CA THR A 164 8.83 12.49 5.90
C THR A 164 7.85 11.57 6.63
N VAL A 165 7.99 10.26 6.43
CA VAL A 165 7.11 9.27 7.07
C VAL A 165 7.36 9.21 8.57
N ASP A 166 8.62 9.06 8.98
CA ASP A 166 9.11 8.89 10.35
C ASP A 166 8.21 7.97 11.17
N LEU A 167 7.90 8.35 12.42
CA LEU A 167 7.01 7.62 13.32
C LEU A 167 5.55 7.46 12.85
N SER A 168 5.15 7.99 11.68
CA SER A 168 3.81 7.69 11.18
C SER A 168 3.66 6.23 10.82
N SER A 169 4.74 5.57 10.40
CA SER A 169 4.72 4.16 10.02
C SER A 169 5.91 3.42 10.60
N VAL A 170 5.64 2.35 11.33
CA VAL A 170 6.62 1.29 11.63
C VAL A 170 6.37 0.03 10.78
N GLY A 171 5.53 0.16 9.75
CA GLY A 171 5.12 -0.89 8.81
C GLY A 171 3.68 -0.78 8.29
N CYS A 172 2.91 0.22 8.72
CA CYS A 172 1.58 0.53 8.20
C CYS A 172 1.62 1.10 6.77
N THR A 173 0.49 1.04 6.08
CA THR A 173 0.26 1.88 4.90
C THR A 173 -0.27 3.22 5.36
N VAL A 174 0.46 4.29 5.10
CA VAL A 174 0.14 5.62 5.67
C VAL A 174 -0.06 6.64 4.58
N PHE A 175 -1.19 7.33 4.64
CA PHE A 175 -1.51 8.42 3.74
C PHE A 175 -0.66 9.64 4.05
N TYR A 176 -0.26 10.37 3.01
CA TYR A 176 0.40 11.66 3.17
C TYR A 176 -0.49 12.68 3.91
N SER A 177 -1.81 12.58 3.71
CA SER A 177 -2.82 13.48 4.25
C SER A 177 -3.12 13.25 5.75
N GLY A 178 -3.59 14.29 6.42
CA GLY A 178 -4.06 14.29 7.81
C GLY A 178 -5.51 13.80 7.97
N TRP A 179 -5.94 13.56 9.22
CA TRP A 179 -7.24 12.93 9.52
C TRP A 179 -8.46 13.72 9.03
N ALA A 180 -8.35 15.04 8.93
CA ALA A 180 -9.43 15.92 8.50
C ALA A 180 -9.35 16.29 7.00
N ASP A 181 -8.29 15.88 6.31
CA ASP A 181 -8.08 16.25 4.92
C ASP A 181 -9.09 15.56 4.00
N SER A 182 -9.54 16.28 2.98
CA SER A 182 -10.45 15.74 1.95
C SER A 182 -9.88 14.50 1.24
N GLU A 183 -8.55 14.43 1.10
CA GLU A 183 -7.85 13.27 0.53
C GLU A 183 -8.05 12.01 1.38
N TRP A 184 -7.96 12.11 2.72
CA TRP A 184 -8.24 10.99 3.61
C TRP A 184 -9.73 10.65 3.63
N ASN A 185 -10.59 11.67 3.72
CA ASN A 185 -12.04 11.48 3.79
C ASN A 185 -12.62 10.86 2.50
N SER A 186 -12.06 11.18 1.33
CA SER A 186 -12.48 10.55 0.06
C SER A 186 -12.14 9.06 -0.01
N TYR A 187 -11.21 8.59 0.82
CA TYR A 187 -10.90 7.18 0.99
C TYR A 187 -11.75 6.52 2.09
N ILE A 188 -11.67 7.03 3.31
CA ILE A 188 -12.15 6.30 4.50
C ILE A 188 -13.67 6.25 4.59
N VAL A 189 -14.36 7.34 4.22
CA VAL A 189 -15.83 7.43 4.31
C VAL A 189 -16.53 6.38 3.44
N PRO A 190 -16.24 6.26 2.13
CA PRO A 190 -16.88 5.22 1.32
C PRO A 190 -16.45 3.80 1.71
N ILE A 191 -15.22 3.63 2.20
CA ILE A 191 -14.73 2.34 2.71
C ILE A 191 -15.54 1.88 3.93
N TYR A 192 -15.82 2.78 4.88
CA TYR A 192 -16.67 2.48 6.04
C TYR A 192 -18.11 2.19 5.63
N ALA A 193 -18.68 3.01 4.75
CA ALA A 193 -20.04 2.82 4.25
C ALA A 193 -20.22 1.48 3.51
N GLU A 194 -19.17 0.98 2.84
CA GLU A 194 -19.19 -0.37 2.27
C GLU A 194 -19.04 -1.45 3.37
N GLY A 195 -18.10 -1.27 4.30
CA GLY A 195 -17.81 -2.23 5.37
C GLY A 195 -19.00 -2.48 6.30
N GLU A 196 -19.79 -1.45 6.60
CA GLU A 196 -21.01 -1.55 7.43
C GLU A 196 -22.09 -2.45 6.81
N LYS A 197 -22.06 -2.63 5.49
CA LYS A 197 -23.02 -3.49 4.76
C LYS A 197 -22.57 -4.95 4.72
N LYS A 198 -21.37 -5.27 5.18
CA LYS A 198 -20.80 -6.61 5.10
C LYS A 198 -21.32 -7.50 6.25
N PRO A 199 -21.49 -8.81 6.02
CA PRO A 199 -21.95 -9.74 7.05
C PRO A 199 -20.91 -9.90 8.17
N LYS A 200 -21.33 -10.38 9.34
CA LYS A 200 -20.42 -10.63 10.48
C LYS A 200 -19.26 -11.56 10.17
N ALA A 201 -19.44 -12.50 9.24
CA ALA A 201 -18.40 -13.45 8.81
C ALA A 201 -17.39 -12.85 7.82
N TRP A 202 -17.56 -11.59 7.41
CA TRP A 202 -16.66 -10.92 6.48
C TRP A 202 -15.30 -10.67 7.10
N GLU A 203 -14.24 -11.05 6.38
CA GLU A 203 -12.86 -11.02 6.88
C GLU A 203 -12.16 -9.67 6.68
N GLY A 204 -12.82 -8.70 6.06
CA GLY A 204 -12.24 -7.40 5.70
C GLY A 204 -11.89 -7.29 4.22
N PHE A 205 -11.61 -6.07 3.79
CA PHE A 205 -11.22 -5.74 2.41
C PHE A 205 -9.89 -6.41 2.05
N PRO A 206 -9.77 -7.00 0.86
CA PRO A 206 -8.51 -7.44 0.31
C PRO A 206 -7.52 -6.28 0.21
N TYR A 207 -6.29 -6.55 0.60
CA TYR A 207 -5.14 -5.68 0.45
C TYR A 207 -4.03 -6.43 -0.25
N ILE A 208 -3.63 -5.91 -1.41
CA ILE A 208 -2.57 -6.46 -2.25
C ILE A 208 -1.48 -5.41 -2.33
N VAL A 209 -0.23 -5.80 -2.13
CA VAL A 209 0.90 -4.87 -2.25
C VAL A 209 1.91 -5.40 -3.25
N TYR A 210 2.30 -4.57 -4.20
CA TYR A 210 3.33 -4.87 -5.19
C TYR A 210 4.57 -4.01 -4.97
N ASP A 211 5.73 -4.62 -5.19
CA ASP A 211 6.98 -3.89 -5.30
C ASP A 211 7.10 -3.23 -6.68
N GLN A 212 7.87 -2.15 -6.77
CA GLN A 212 8.07 -1.39 -8.01
C GLN A 212 8.54 -2.28 -9.17
N GLU A 213 9.48 -3.19 -8.91
CA GLU A 213 10.04 -4.12 -9.90
C GLU A 213 8.97 -5.04 -10.52
N GLU A 214 8.01 -5.49 -9.72
CA GLU A 214 6.96 -6.42 -10.14
C GLU A 214 6.00 -5.76 -11.15
N VAL A 215 5.68 -4.48 -10.91
CA VAL A 215 4.86 -3.68 -11.81
C VAL A 215 5.65 -3.23 -13.04
N PHE A 216 6.93 -2.88 -12.88
CA PHE A 216 7.81 -2.56 -14.00
C PHE A 216 7.87 -3.71 -15.01
N ASP A 217 8.12 -4.92 -14.52
CA ASP A 217 8.28 -6.09 -15.37
C ASP A 217 7.01 -6.49 -16.11
N ARG A 218 5.84 -6.28 -15.49
CA ARG A 218 4.58 -6.85 -15.98
C ARG A 218 3.66 -5.84 -16.65
N ILE A 219 3.77 -4.57 -16.30
CA ILE A 219 2.99 -3.49 -16.92
C ILE A 219 3.88 -2.67 -17.85
N TYR A 220 4.97 -2.09 -17.34
CA TYR A 220 5.80 -1.18 -18.15
C TYR A 220 6.50 -1.89 -19.30
N LYS A 221 7.18 -3.02 -19.07
CA LYS A 221 7.84 -3.77 -20.16
C LYS A 221 6.83 -4.31 -21.18
N LYS A 222 5.68 -4.80 -20.72
CA LYS A 222 4.61 -5.33 -21.57
C LYS A 222 4.10 -4.26 -22.55
N LEU A 223 3.73 -3.10 -22.05
CA LEU A 223 3.14 -2.04 -22.87
C LEU A 223 4.15 -1.38 -23.82
N ASN A 224 5.43 -1.29 -23.44
CA ASN A 224 6.45 -0.75 -24.33
C ASN A 224 6.87 -1.72 -25.43
N ARG A 225 6.78 -3.05 -25.21
CA ARG A 225 7.02 -4.05 -26.26
C ARG A 225 5.90 -4.09 -27.29
N SER A 226 4.68 -3.70 -26.94
CA SER A 226 3.55 -3.61 -27.86
C SER A 226 3.57 -2.35 -28.74
N ALA A 227 4.48 -1.41 -28.49
CA ALA A 227 4.61 -0.15 -29.22
C ALA A 227 5.81 -0.12 -30.19
N ALA A 228 6.58 -1.22 -30.27
CA ALA A 228 7.70 -1.43 -31.19
C ALA A 228 7.36 -2.54 -32.19
#